data_AF-A0A7S2DFJ4-F1
#
_entry.id   AF-A0A7S2DFJ4-F1
#
_cell.length_a   1.000
_cell.length_b   1.000
_cell.length_c   1.000
_cell.angle_alpha   90.00
_cell.angle_beta   90.00
_cell.angle_gamma   90.00
#
_symmetry.space_group_name_H-M   'P 1'
#
loop_
_entity.id
_entity.type
_entity.pdbx_description
1 polymer ?
#
loop_
_entity_poly.entity_id
_entity_poly.type
_entity_poly.pdbx_seq_one_letter_code
_entity_poly.pdbx_strand_id
1 'polypeptide(L)'
;RGNERTLRALLRHLDCVEDWPRLPEEEARYLAHLLVRLLVKEPVGQSAHEACAWLEGLLRCPGRSCLLAAEDASALQGALFSLSGTSGEAGHRAASVYYRLFQEPISTF
;
A
#
# COMPACT_ATOMS: atom_id res chain seq x y z
N ARG A 1 -14.23 7.62 -12.35
CA ARG A 1 -14.89 7.08 -11.13
C ARG A 1 -15.27 5.59 -11.25
N GLY A 2 -15.47 5.03 -12.45
CA GLY A 2 -15.83 3.61 -12.63
C GLY A 2 -14.72 2.61 -12.23
N ASN A 3 -13.53 2.73 -12.81
CA ASN A 3 -12.46 1.72 -12.64
C ASN A 3 -11.95 1.59 -11.20
N GLU A 4 -11.86 2.69 -10.45
CA GLU A 4 -11.50 2.68 -9.03
C GLU A 4 -12.51 1.88 -8.19
N ARG A 5 -13.81 2.03 -8.46
CA ARG A 5 -14.84 1.29 -7.73
C ARG A 5 -14.75 -0.21 -8.03
N THR A 6 -14.55 -0.58 -9.29
CA THR A 6 -14.39 -1.98 -9.70
C THR A 6 -13.14 -2.60 -9.07
N LEU A 7 -12.00 -1.90 -9.13
CA LEU A 7 -10.75 -2.37 -8.51
C LEU A 7 -10.96 -2.64 -7.02
N ARG A 8 -11.46 -1.67 -6.26
CA ARG A 8 -11.71 -1.85 -4.81
C ARG A 8 -12.70 -2.98 -4.52
N ALA A 9 -13.74 -3.14 -5.35
CA ALA A 9 -14.68 -4.24 -5.20
C ALA A 9 -13.99 -5.60 -5.37
N LEU A 10 -13.10 -5.74 -6.36
CA LEU A 10 -12.30 -6.96 -6.56
C LEU A 10 -11.35 -7.20 -5.39
N LEU A 11 -10.61 -6.17 -4.96
CA LEU A 11 -9.64 -6.26 -3.87
C LEU A 11 -10.24 -6.68 -2.51
N ARG A 12 -11.55 -6.47 -2.30
CA ARG A 12 -12.27 -6.93 -1.10
C ARG A 12 -12.58 -8.44 -1.10
N HIS A 13 -12.50 -9.09 -2.26
CA HIS A 13 -12.72 -10.53 -2.42
C HIS A 13 -11.43 -11.33 -2.49
N LEU A 14 -10.28 -10.65 -2.36
CA LEU A 14 -8.95 -11.21 -2.44
C LEU A 14 -8.26 -11.06 -1.08
N ASP A 15 -7.34 -11.96 -0.78
CA ASP A 15 -6.48 -11.87 0.40
C ASP A 15 -5.15 -11.26 -0.01
N CYS A 16 -4.82 -10.09 0.55
CA CYS A 16 -3.62 -9.37 0.14
C CYS A 16 -2.34 -10.19 0.36
N VAL A 17 -2.22 -11.00 1.40
CA VAL A 17 -1.00 -11.76 1.69
C VAL A 17 -0.88 -12.98 0.78
N GLU A 18 -1.99 -13.69 0.54
CA GLU A 18 -2.01 -14.90 -0.29
C GLU A 18 -1.98 -14.60 -1.79
N ASP A 19 -2.57 -13.48 -2.23
CA ASP A 19 -2.74 -13.18 -3.65
C ASP A 19 -1.61 -12.34 -4.24
N TRP A 20 -0.87 -11.55 -3.44
CA TRP A 20 0.35 -10.90 -3.93
C TRP A 20 1.29 -11.90 -4.62
N PRO A 21 1.72 -13.01 -3.97
CA PRO A 21 2.59 -14.04 -4.55
C PRO A 21 2.18 -14.55 -5.92
N ARG A 22 0.88 -14.56 -6.21
CA ARG A 22 0.28 -15.14 -7.41
C ARG A 22 0.25 -14.18 -8.60
N LEU A 23 0.44 -12.88 -8.35
CA LEU A 23 0.49 -11.89 -9.42
C LEU A 23 1.83 -11.99 -10.16
N PRO A 24 1.81 -12.00 -11.50
CA PRO A 24 3.02 -11.80 -12.26
C PRO A 24 3.58 -10.39 -12.00
N GLU A 25 4.88 -10.25 -12.20
CA GLU A 25 5.65 -9.12 -11.68
C GLU A 25 5.20 -7.76 -12.22
N GLU A 26 4.83 -7.71 -13.51
CA GLU A 26 4.36 -6.50 -14.17
C GLU A 26 3.02 -6.03 -13.58
N GLU A 27 2.06 -6.95 -13.42
CA GLU A 27 0.76 -6.70 -12.82
C GLU A 27 0.91 -6.34 -11.34
N ALA A 28 1.85 -6.95 -10.63
CA ALA A 28 2.12 -6.62 -9.24
C ALA A 28 2.65 -5.18 -9.08
N ARG A 29 3.61 -4.76 -9.93
CA ARG A 29 4.08 -3.37 -9.97
C ARG A 29 2.95 -2.41 -10.32
N TYR A 30 2.16 -2.74 -11.33
CA TYR A 30 1.06 -1.89 -11.75
C TYR A 30 0.00 -1.74 -10.65
N LEU A 31 -0.35 -2.83 -9.97
CA LEU A 31 -1.25 -2.79 -8.82
C LEU A 31 -0.67 -1.96 -7.68
N ALA A 32 0.61 -2.15 -7.33
CA ALA A 32 1.27 -1.37 -6.30
C ALA A 32 1.20 0.14 -6.60
N HIS A 33 1.50 0.53 -7.83
CA HIS A 33 1.38 1.92 -8.29
C HIS A 33 -0.06 2.45 -8.18
N LEU A 34 -1.07 1.67 -8.57
CA LEU A 34 -2.48 2.07 -8.42
C LEU A 34 -2.87 2.26 -6.96
N LEU A 35 -2.42 1.37 -6.06
CA LEU A 35 -2.69 1.47 -4.62
C LEU A 35 -2.07 2.73 -4.02
N VAL A 36 -0.82 3.04 -4.38
CA VAL A 36 -0.18 4.30 -3.98
C VAL A 36 -1.00 5.48 -4.46
N ARG A 37 -1.42 5.51 -5.73
CA ARG A 37 -2.22 6.62 -6.25
C ARG A 37 -3.57 6.77 -5.55
N LEU A 38 -4.21 5.68 -5.15
CA LEU A 38 -5.44 5.73 -4.35
C LEU A 38 -5.19 6.35 -2.97
N LEU A 39 -4.09 5.96 -2.34
CA LEU A 39 -3.71 6.45 -1.02
C LEU A 39 -3.32 7.94 -1.07
N VAL A 40 -2.54 8.36 -2.08
CA VAL A 40 -2.10 9.76 -2.24
C VAL A 40 -3.26 10.69 -2.59
N LYS A 41 -4.23 10.22 -3.39
CA LYS A 41 -5.36 11.03 -3.85
C LYS A 41 -6.30 11.47 -2.73
N GLU A 42 -6.57 10.59 -1.77
CA GLU A 42 -7.46 10.87 -0.63
C GLU A 42 -6.96 10.15 0.63
N PRO A 43 -5.93 10.68 1.32
CA PRO A 43 -5.16 9.95 2.33
C PRO A 43 -5.94 9.47 3.55
N VAL A 44 -7.08 10.09 3.86
CA VAL A 44 -7.93 9.77 5.02
C VAL A 44 -9.28 9.17 4.63
N GLY A 45 -9.46 8.81 3.36
CA GLY A 45 -10.68 8.21 2.85
C GLY A 45 -10.69 6.68 2.91
N GLN A 46 -11.86 6.08 2.73
CA GLN A 46 -12.02 4.62 2.68
C GLN A 46 -11.12 3.95 1.61
N SER A 47 -10.91 4.63 0.47
CA SER A 47 -9.98 4.14 -0.57
C SER A 47 -8.54 4.02 -0.04
N ALA A 48 -8.08 4.97 0.76
CA ALA A 48 -6.75 4.92 1.35
C ALA A 48 -6.63 3.82 2.40
N HIS A 49 -7.68 3.56 3.19
CA HIS A 49 -7.68 2.47 4.16
C HIS A 49 -7.51 1.11 3.48
N GLU A 50 -8.29 0.87 2.42
CA GLU A 50 -8.21 -0.37 1.62
C GLU A 50 -6.87 -0.49 0.91
N ALA A 51 -6.37 0.61 0.32
CA ALA A 51 -5.07 0.63 -0.33
C ALA A 51 -3.92 0.36 0.67
N CYS A 52 -4.00 0.93 1.88
CA CYS A 52 -3.03 0.72 2.93
C CYS A 52 -3.01 -0.74 3.42
N ALA A 53 -4.17 -1.40 3.52
CA ALA A 53 -4.28 -2.85 3.79
C ALA A 53 -3.48 -3.67 2.78
N TRP A 54 -3.64 -3.36 1.50
CA TRP A 54 -2.94 -4.06 0.43
C TRP A 54 -1.44 -3.79 0.42
N LEU A 55 -1.02 -2.54 0.67
CA LEU A 55 0.39 -2.19 0.79
C LEU A 55 1.04 -2.86 2.02
N GLU A 56 0.31 -3.01 3.13
CA GLU A 56 0.80 -3.78 4.27
C GLU A 56 1.02 -5.25 3.89
N GLY A 57 0.07 -5.86 3.18
CA GLY A 57 0.21 -7.22 2.66
C GLY A 57 1.41 -7.39 1.74
N LEU A 58 1.67 -6.39 0.88
CA LEU A 58 2.83 -6.37 -0.01
C LEU A 58 4.14 -6.45 0.78
N LEU A 59 4.25 -5.66 1.85
CA LEU A 59 5.45 -5.58 2.68
C LEU A 59 5.63 -6.77 3.62
N ARG A 60 4.61 -7.63 3.77
CA ARG A 60 4.76 -8.93 4.43
C ARG A 60 5.37 -9.98 3.50
N CYS A 61 5.35 -9.75 2.19
CA CYS A 61 5.98 -10.62 1.21
C CYS A 61 7.48 -10.30 1.11
N PRO A 62 8.39 -11.26 1.36
CA PRO A 62 9.82 -11.04 1.28
C PRO A 62 10.26 -10.50 -0.09
N GLY A 63 11.11 -9.47 -0.09
CA GLY A 63 11.69 -8.89 -1.30
C GLY A 63 10.74 -8.06 -2.17
N ARG A 64 9.48 -7.90 -1.79
CA ARG A 64 8.46 -7.23 -2.64
C ARG A 64 8.36 -5.72 -2.47
N SER A 65 9.10 -5.13 -1.56
CA SER A 65 9.21 -3.66 -1.45
C SER A 65 9.76 -3.03 -2.74
N CYS A 66 10.54 -3.77 -3.53
CA CYS A 66 11.04 -3.32 -4.84
C CYS A 66 9.95 -3.11 -5.91
N LEU A 67 8.72 -3.56 -5.65
CA LEU A 67 7.58 -3.33 -6.54
C LEU A 67 7.02 -1.91 -6.42
N LEU A 68 7.40 -1.16 -5.38
CA LEU A 68 7.07 0.25 -5.24
C LEU A 68 8.02 1.09 -6.09
N ALA A 69 7.42 1.95 -6.93
CA ALA A 69 8.16 2.85 -7.79
C ALA A 69 8.87 3.93 -6.93
N ALA A 70 10.11 4.27 -7.27
CA ALA A 70 10.91 5.22 -6.49
C ALA A 70 10.33 6.64 -6.57
N GLU A 71 9.76 7.00 -7.73
CA GLU A 71 9.09 8.27 -7.99
C GLU A 71 7.87 8.51 -7.08
N ASP A 72 7.25 7.43 -6.61
CA ASP A 72 6.05 7.48 -5.76
C ASP A 72 6.40 7.69 -4.27
N ALA A 73 7.68 7.51 -3.89
CA ALA A 73 8.10 7.41 -2.48
C ALA A 73 7.76 8.65 -1.64
N SER A 74 8.05 9.86 -2.15
CA SER A 74 7.81 11.10 -1.39
C SER A 74 6.31 11.36 -1.17
N ALA A 75 5.49 11.16 -2.21
CA ALA A 75 4.05 11.32 -2.12
C ALA A 75 3.43 10.27 -1.18
N LEU A 76 3.89 9.01 -1.30
CA LEU A 76 3.48 7.91 -0.43
C LEU A 76 3.82 8.20 1.04
N GLN A 77 5.02 8.71 1.32
CA GLN A 77 5.45 9.06 2.68
C GLN A 77 4.50 10.09 3.33
N GLY A 78 4.19 11.18 2.63
CA GLY A 78 3.30 12.23 3.15
C GLY A 78 1.87 11.74 3.36
N ALA A 79 1.38 10.89 2.47
CA ALA A 79 0.03 10.35 2.57
C ALA A 79 -0.10 9.30 3.70
N LEU A 80 0.90 8.44 3.88
CA LEU A 80 0.95 7.51 5.03
C LEU A 80 1.08 8.25 6.36
N PHE A 81 1.89 9.32 6.41
CA PHE A 81 1.98 10.17 7.59
C PHE A 81 0.64 10.84 7.93
N SER A 82 -0.09 11.30 6.92
CA SER A 82 -1.42 11.88 7.12
C SER A 82 -2.41 10.83 7.65
N LEU A 83 -2.40 9.62 7.08
CA LEU A 83 -3.28 8.53 7.49
C LEU A 83 -2.91 7.98 8.89
N SER A 84 -1.63 7.95 9.26
CA SER A 84 -1.19 7.46 10.56
C SER A 84 -1.68 8.32 11.73
N GLY A 85 -2.01 9.59 11.48
CA GLY A 85 -2.66 10.48 12.45
C GLY A 85 -4.13 10.13 12.74
N THR A 86 -4.75 9.22 11.99
CA THR A 86 -6.12 8.79 12.24
C THR A 86 -6.21 7.77 13.39
N SER A 87 -7.32 7.77 14.12
CA SER A 87 -7.55 6.78 15.17
C SER A 87 -8.01 5.42 14.61
N GLY A 88 -7.70 4.33 15.32
CA GLY A 88 -8.16 2.99 14.97
C GLY A 88 -7.18 2.22 14.08
N GLU A 89 -7.66 1.13 13.48
CA GLU A 89 -6.81 0.17 12.74
C GLU A 89 -6.10 0.79 11.54
N ALA A 90 -6.78 1.70 10.82
CA ALA A 90 -6.22 2.35 9.64
C ALA A 90 -4.97 3.18 9.96
N GLY A 91 -5.00 3.96 11.05
CA GLY A 91 -3.84 4.73 11.51
C GLY A 91 -2.67 3.85 11.95
N HIS A 92 -2.95 2.79 12.73
CA HIS A 92 -1.92 1.83 13.13
C HIS A 92 -1.27 1.13 11.93
N ARG A 93 -2.07 0.73 10.95
CA ARG A 93 -1.58 0.11 9.72
C ARG A 93 -0.72 1.08 8.91
N ALA A 94 -1.18 2.31 8.72
CA ALA A 94 -0.42 3.32 8.00
C ALA A 94 0.90 3.64 8.69
N ALA A 95 0.91 3.70 10.03
CA ALA A 95 2.14 3.82 10.80
C ALA A 95 3.08 2.62 10.53
N SER A 96 2.58 1.39 10.58
CA SER A 96 3.39 0.18 10.32
C SER A 96 4.03 0.21 8.92
N VAL A 97 3.24 0.55 7.90
CA VAL A 97 3.73 0.67 6.52
C VAL A 97 4.75 1.81 6.40
N TYR A 98 4.48 2.96 7.01
CA TYR A 98 5.40 4.10 7.04
C TYR A 98 6.77 3.72 7.63
N TYR A 99 6.76 3.06 8.80
CA TYR A 99 8.01 2.69 9.46
C TYR A 99 8.82 1.68 8.64
N ARG A 100 8.18 0.64 8.08
CA ARG A 100 8.84 -0.36 7.23
C ARG A 100 9.47 0.24 5.97
N LEU A 101 8.84 1.25 5.38
CA LEU A 101 9.31 1.84 4.13
C LEU A 101 10.38 2.92 4.33
N PHE A 102 10.26 3.72 5.39
CA PHE A 102 11.02 4.97 5.50
C PHE A 102 11.86 5.10 6.77
N GLN A 103 11.78 4.15 7.70
CA GLN A 103 12.46 4.26 9.00
C GLN A 103 13.18 2.97 9.43
N GLU A 104 12.83 1.81 8.88
CA GLU A 104 13.62 0.59 9.10
C GLU A 104 15.00 0.78 8.44
N PRO A 105 16.10 0.73 9.22
CA PRO A 105 17.43 0.70 8.63
C PRO A 105 17.53 -0.56 7.78
N ILE A 106 17.98 -0.43 6.54
CA ILE A 106 18.31 -1.55 5.66
C ILE A 106 19.34 -2.40 6.42
N SER A 107 18.87 -3.44 7.08
CA SER A 107 19.74 -4.40 7.73
C SER A 107 20.30 -5.29 6.63
N THR A 108 21.43 -4.87 6.09
CA THR A 108 22.34 -5.72 5.32
C THR A 108 22.67 -6.95 6.16
N PHE A 109 22.19 -8.12 5.74
CA PHE A 109 22.74 -9.42 6.12
C PHE A 109 23.11 -10.16 4.84
#